data_AF-A0A953U6I2-F1
#
_entry.id   AF-A0A953U6I2-F1
#
_cell.length_a   1.000
_cell.length_b   1.000
_cell.length_c   1.000
_cell.angle_alpha   90.00
_cell.angle_beta   90.00
_cell.angle_gamma   90.00
#
_symmetry.space_group_name_H-M   'P 1'
#
loop_
_entity.id
_entity.type
_entity.pdbx_description
1 polymer ?
#
loop_
_entity_poly.entity_id
_entity_poly.type
_entity_poly.pdbx_seq_one_letter_code
_entity_poly.pdbx_strand_id
1 'polypeptide(L)'
;MNATDNSLMAQVGSGDVAKMAVLFERHNRGLFRYFVSLNRNRELSEDLVQDVFFRMLRYRASYDPNQSFTAWMYQIARNANVDQAQKRRAEVVGIDEFDDRRPEPASDAPGPEETVAKGQDVALLKRALDRLPSDKKELLVLARFQDMKYEEIASLLGCEVGTVKVRVFRAMRALEEIYHTLSKERTA
;
A
#
# COMPACT_ATOMS: atom_id res chain seq x y z
N MET A 1 19.21 16.98 16.62
CA MET A 1 18.25 15.88 16.85
C MET A 1 17.22 15.92 15.74
N ASN A 2 16.99 14.82 15.03
CA ASN A 2 15.90 14.75 14.05
C ASN A 2 14.56 14.71 14.79
N ALA A 3 13.68 15.68 14.53
CA ALA A 3 12.33 15.69 15.10
C ALA A 3 11.56 14.43 14.70
N THR A 4 10.77 13.89 15.63
CA THR A 4 9.88 12.74 15.39
C THR A 4 8.74 13.12 14.46
N ASP A 5 8.17 12.15 13.74
CA ASP A 5 7.07 12.43 12.81
C ASP A 5 5.82 12.94 13.54
N ASN A 6 5.53 12.40 14.73
CA ASN A 6 4.47 12.93 15.61
C ASN A 6 4.68 14.42 15.94
N SER A 7 5.91 14.82 16.28
CA SER A 7 6.22 16.22 16.60
C SER A 7 6.12 17.12 15.38
N LEU A 8 6.57 16.65 14.21
CA LEU A 8 6.45 17.39 12.95
C LEU A 8 4.98 17.57 12.57
N MET A 9 4.16 16.52 12.66
CA MET A 9 2.74 16.59 12.33
C MET A 9 1.95 17.47 13.32
N ALA A 10 2.31 17.46 14.61
CA ALA A 10 1.74 18.38 15.59
C ALA A 10 2.02 19.86 15.23
N GLN A 11 3.24 20.19 14.79
CA GLN A 11 3.59 21.54 14.31
C GLN A 11 2.81 21.93 13.03
N VAL A 12 2.62 20.98 12.12
CA VAL A 12 1.73 21.18 10.96
C VAL A 12 0.31 21.49 11.43
N GLY A 13 -0.20 20.73 12.40
CA GLY A 13 -1.52 20.93 13.01
C GLY A 13 -1.69 22.32 13.61
N SER A 14 -0.64 22.87 14.23
CA SER A 14 -0.62 24.22 14.82
C SER A 14 -0.37 25.35 13.81
N GLY A 15 -0.21 25.04 12.51
CA GLY A 15 -0.11 26.03 11.43
C GLY A 15 1.25 26.13 10.74
N ASP A 16 2.30 25.45 11.22
CA ASP A 16 3.60 25.39 10.53
C ASP A 16 3.57 24.35 9.41
N VAL A 17 2.84 24.69 8.34
CA VAL A 17 2.63 23.80 7.19
C VAL A 17 3.93 23.45 6.45
N ALA A 18 5.00 24.25 6.63
CA ALA A 18 6.30 23.99 6.01
C ALA A 18 6.92 22.68 6.52
N LYS A 19 6.60 22.25 7.75
CA LYS A 19 7.03 20.95 8.30
C LYS A 19 6.48 19.76 7.52
N MET A 20 5.42 19.93 6.74
CA MET A 20 4.90 18.88 5.87
C MET A 20 5.92 18.43 4.83
N ALA A 21 6.82 19.31 4.36
CA ALA A 21 7.86 18.93 3.41
C ALA A 21 8.79 17.84 3.97
N VAL A 22 9.11 17.90 5.27
CA VAL A 22 9.94 16.89 5.94
C VAL A 22 9.23 15.54 6.00
N LEU A 23 7.93 15.55 6.30
CA LEU A 23 7.10 14.35 6.31
C LEU A 23 6.96 13.78 4.89
N PHE A 24 6.81 14.65 3.89
CA PHE A 24 6.78 14.26 2.48
C PHE A 24 8.05 13.52 2.09
N GLU A 25 9.22 14.11 2.31
CA GLU A 25 10.51 13.50 1.98
C GLU A 25 10.71 12.13 2.64
N ARG A 26 10.26 11.97 3.89
CA ARG A 26 10.37 10.71 4.62
C ARG A 26 9.44 9.62 4.10
N HIS A 27 8.21 9.97 3.73
CA HIS A 27 7.13 9.00 3.57
C HIS A 27 6.61 8.81 2.14
N ASN A 28 6.89 9.73 1.20
CA ASN A 28 6.38 9.66 -0.17
C ASN A 28 6.73 8.33 -0.86
N ARG A 29 7.97 7.84 -0.69
CA ARG A 29 8.42 6.59 -1.32
C ARG A 29 7.74 5.36 -0.72
N GLY A 30 7.44 5.38 0.59
CA GLY A 30 6.72 4.30 1.28
C GLY A 30 5.28 4.19 0.79
N LEU A 31 4.57 5.33 0.77
CA LEU A 31 3.21 5.43 0.23
C LEU A 31 3.15 5.05 -1.25
N PHE A 32 4.10 5.50 -2.06
CA PHE A 32 4.18 5.13 -3.47
C PHE A 32 4.31 3.60 -3.62
N ARG A 33 5.22 2.97 -2.87
CA ARG A 33 5.37 1.50 -2.89
C ARG A 33 4.10 0.80 -2.41
N TYR A 34 3.41 1.33 -1.40
CA TYR A 34 2.13 0.80 -0.93
C TYR A 34 1.09 0.80 -2.05
N PHE A 35 0.85 1.96 -2.70
CA PHE A 35 -0.14 2.06 -3.76
C PHE A 35 0.22 1.27 -5.02
N VAL A 36 1.49 1.26 -5.44
CA VAL A 36 1.93 0.45 -6.59
C VAL A 36 1.72 -1.04 -6.30
N SER A 37 2.02 -1.47 -5.07
CA SER A 37 1.80 -2.85 -4.68
C SER A 37 0.32 -3.22 -4.77
N LEU A 38 -0.61 -2.31 -4.46
CA LEU A 38 -2.05 -2.59 -4.52
C LEU A 38 -2.61 -2.50 -5.95
N ASN A 39 -2.27 -1.44 -6.68
CA ASN A 39 -2.97 -1.02 -7.89
C ASN A 39 -2.26 -1.40 -9.19
N ARG A 40 -0.96 -1.72 -9.15
CA ARG A 40 -0.10 -1.94 -10.34
C ARG A 40 -0.09 -0.79 -11.35
N ASN A 41 -0.53 0.40 -10.96
CA ASN A 41 -0.57 1.57 -11.82
C ASN A 41 0.27 2.66 -11.18
N ARG A 42 1.38 3.03 -11.84
CA ARG A 42 2.35 3.99 -11.34
C ARG A 42 1.77 5.40 -11.27
N GLU A 43 1.15 5.88 -12.33
CA GLU A 43 0.55 7.22 -12.41
C GLU A 43 -0.52 7.39 -11.32
N LEU A 44 -1.44 6.44 -11.23
CA LEU A 44 -2.45 6.40 -10.16
C LEU A 44 -1.82 6.42 -8.76
N SER A 45 -0.70 5.72 -8.59
CA SER A 45 -0.01 5.66 -7.30
C SER A 45 0.65 6.98 -6.95
N GLU A 46 1.21 7.70 -7.93
CA GLU A 46 1.76 9.05 -7.74
C GLU A 46 0.64 10.04 -7.38
N ASP A 47 -0.51 9.96 -8.06
CA ASP A 47 -1.70 10.78 -7.74
C ASP A 47 -2.23 10.50 -6.33
N LEU A 48 -2.33 9.23 -5.94
CA LEU A 48 -2.78 8.84 -4.61
C LEU A 48 -1.82 9.30 -3.51
N VAL A 49 -0.50 9.29 -3.75
CA VAL A 49 0.47 9.87 -2.81
C VAL A 49 0.17 11.36 -2.61
N GLN A 50 -0.01 12.10 -3.69
CA GLN A 50 -0.33 13.53 -3.60
C GLN A 50 -1.65 13.78 -2.85
N ASP A 51 -2.70 13.01 -3.16
CA ASP A 51 -4.00 13.09 -2.48
C ASP A 51 -3.85 12.81 -0.97
N VAL A 52 -3.03 11.84 -0.56
CA VAL A 52 -2.76 11.57 0.86
C VAL A 52 -2.17 12.79 1.56
N PHE A 53 -1.12 13.40 1.01
CA PHE A 53 -0.50 14.58 1.63
C PHE A 53 -1.45 15.79 1.64
N PHE A 54 -2.25 15.96 0.59
CA PHE A 54 -3.28 16.99 0.54
C PHE A 54 -4.34 16.77 1.64
N ARG A 55 -4.83 15.53 1.80
CA ARG A 55 -5.76 15.16 2.87
C ARG A 55 -5.15 15.35 4.25
N MET A 56 -3.88 14.98 4.45
CA MET A 56 -3.17 15.22 5.72
C MET A 56 -3.12 16.72 6.05
N LEU A 57 -2.85 17.59 5.07
CA LEU A 57 -2.91 19.04 5.26
C LEU A 57 -4.32 19.51 5.57
N ARG A 58 -5.33 19.01 4.85
CA ARG A 58 -6.74 19.34 5.06
C ARG A 58 -7.23 18.97 6.46
N TYR A 59 -6.84 17.79 6.95
CA TYR A 59 -7.25 17.23 8.23
C TYR A 59 -6.21 17.39 9.34
N ARG A 60 -5.20 18.24 9.15
CA ARG A 60 -4.09 18.41 10.11
C ARG A 60 -4.53 18.75 11.53
N ALA A 61 -5.64 19.48 11.68
CA ALA A 61 -6.17 19.88 12.98
C ALA A 61 -6.83 18.72 13.76
N SER A 62 -7.20 17.62 13.08
CA SER A 62 -7.76 16.44 13.73
C SER A 62 -6.71 15.39 14.08
N TYR A 63 -5.42 15.68 13.89
CA TYR A 63 -4.34 14.77 14.25
C TYR A 63 -4.18 14.71 15.78
N ASP A 64 -4.30 13.52 16.36
CA ASP A 64 -3.96 13.27 17.76
C ASP A 64 -2.46 12.94 17.89
N PRO A 65 -1.65 13.76 18.60
CA PRO A 65 -0.23 13.49 18.79
C PRO A 65 0.08 12.19 19.55
N ASN A 66 -0.89 11.63 20.27
CA ASN A 66 -0.74 10.37 21.02
C ASN A 66 -0.91 9.14 20.12
N GLN A 67 -1.47 9.28 18.92
CA GLN A 67 -1.61 8.19 17.97
C GLN A 67 -0.33 8.02 17.13
N SER A 68 -0.08 6.82 16.61
CA SER A 68 1.01 6.63 15.65
C SER A 68 0.76 7.47 14.39
N PHE A 69 1.74 8.33 14.05
CA PHE A 69 1.71 9.08 12.79
C PHE A 69 1.58 8.12 11.59
N THR A 70 2.33 7.02 11.60
CA THR A 70 2.32 6.01 10.53
C THR A 70 0.94 5.39 10.39
N ALA A 71 0.31 4.98 11.49
CA ALA A 71 -1.05 4.42 11.46
C ALA A 71 -2.06 5.42 10.90
N TRP A 72 -2.01 6.68 11.33
CA TRP A 72 -2.90 7.74 10.85
C TRP A 72 -2.69 8.05 9.36
N MET A 73 -1.43 8.13 8.91
CA MET A 73 -1.09 8.33 7.50
C MET A 73 -1.62 7.20 6.62
N TYR A 74 -1.41 5.94 7.03
CA TYR A 74 -1.93 4.79 6.27
C TYR A 74 -3.45 4.64 6.35
N GLN A 75 -4.11 5.18 7.39
CA GLN A 75 -5.57 5.32 7.40
C GLN A 75 -6.06 6.24 6.28
N ILE A 76 -5.41 7.39 6.12
CA ILE A 76 -5.72 8.33 5.04
C ILE A 76 -5.43 7.67 3.68
N ALA A 77 -4.30 6.98 3.54
CA ALA A 77 -3.92 6.26 2.33
C ALA A 77 -4.93 5.17 1.93
N ARG A 78 -5.34 4.36 2.89
CA ARG A 78 -6.34 3.32 2.68
C ARG A 78 -7.67 3.92 2.24
N ASN A 79 -8.12 4.99 2.89
CA ASN A 79 -9.36 5.68 2.54
C ASN A 79 -9.28 6.24 1.10
N ALA A 80 -8.18 6.89 0.73
CA ALA A 80 -7.95 7.38 -0.63
C ALA A 80 -8.00 6.25 -1.67
N ASN A 81 -7.41 5.09 -1.36
CA ASN A 81 -7.45 3.92 -2.25
C ASN A 81 -8.87 3.37 -2.43
N VAL A 82 -9.64 3.28 -1.34
CA VAL A 82 -11.03 2.81 -1.36
C VAL A 82 -11.91 3.75 -2.17
N ASP A 83 -11.80 5.06 -1.96
CA ASP A 83 -12.53 6.08 -2.73
C ASP A 83 -12.22 5.95 -4.23
N GLN A 84 -10.94 5.76 -4.57
CA GLN A 84 -10.51 5.63 -5.96
C GLN A 84 -10.99 4.32 -6.61
N ALA A 85 -11.02 3.22 -5.86
CA ALA A 85 -11.58 1.96 -6.32
C ALA A 85 -13.11 2.07 -6.55
N GLN A 86 -13.83 2.81 -5.70
CA GLN A 86 -15.26 3.06 -5.88
C GLN A 86 -15.56 3.92 -7.11
N LYS A 87 -14.79 5.00 -7.34
CA LYS A 87 -14.91 5.83 -8.56
C LYS A 87 -14.72 5.01 -9.84
N ARG A 88 -13.67 4.18 -9.89
CA ARG A 88 -13.41 3.29 -11.03
C ARG A 88 -14.55 2.30 -11.28
N ARG A 89 -15.17 1.76 -10.23
CA ARG A 89 -16.35 0.88 -10.39
C ARG A 89 -17.54 1.64 -10.97
N ALA A 90 -17.80 2.86 -10.51
CA ALA A 90 -18.89 3.68 -11.03
C ALA A 90 -18.68 4.06 -12.50
N GLU A 91 -17.44 4.34 -12.92
CA GLU A 91 -17.08 4.60 -14.32
C GLU A 91 -17.28 3.37 -15.22
N VAL A 92 -16.93 2.17 -14.73
CA VAL A 92 -17.11 0.91 -15.48
C VAL A 92 -18.58 0.51 -15.58
N VAL A 93 -19.39 0.73 -14.55
CA VAL A 93 -20.84 0.42 -14.60
C VAL A 93 -21.62 1.34 -15.57
N GLY A 94 -21.01 2.46 -16.01
CA GLY A 94 -21.55 3.32 -17.06
C GLY A 94 -21.23 2.90 -18.50
N ILE A 95 -20.43 1.85 -18.70
CA ILE A 95 -20.03 1.33 -20.01
C ILE A 95 -20.33 -0.17 -20.01
N ASP A 96 -21.39 -0.57 -20.71
CA ASP A 96 -21.76 -1.98 -20.87
C ASP A 96 -20.61 -2.75 -21.56
N GLU A 97 -20.29 -3.92 -20.99
CA GLU A 97 -19.32 -4.94 -21.41
C GLU A 97 -17.92 -4.47 -21.88
N PHE A 98 -16.86 -4.80 -21.14
CA PHE A 98 -15.62 -5.30 -21.77
C PHE A 98 -14.80 -6.19 -20.81
N ASP A 99 -14.48 -7.37 -21.34
CA ASP A 99 -13.56 -8.43 -20.90
C ASP A 99 -12.47 -7.99 -19.89
N ASP A 100 -12.38 -8.71 -18.76
CA ASP A 100 -11.49 -8.45 -17.62
C ASP A 100 -10.03 -8.88 -17.91
N ARG A 101 -9.57 -8.65 -19.15
CA ARG A 101 -8.17 -8.77 -19.57
C ARG A 101 -7.55 -7.39 -19.60
N ARG A 102 -7.27 -6.84 -18.41
CA ARG A 102 -6.44 -5.65 -18.32
C ARG A 102 -5.04 -5.95 -18.87
N PRO A 103 -4.52 -5.16 -19.83
CA PRO A 103 -3.15 -5.31 -20.31
C PRO A 103 -2.17 -5.11 -19.16
N GLU A 104 -1.18 -6.00 -19.07
CA GLU A 104 -0.02 -5.80 -18.19
C GLU A 104 0.68 -4.49 -18.59
N PRO A 105 0.85 -3.51 -17.70
CA PRO A 105 1.73 -2.39 -18.01
C PRO A 105 3.15 -2.94 -18.22
N ALA A 106 3.77 -2.56 -19.33
CA ALA A 106 5.10 -2.98 -19.72
C ALA A 106 6.08 -2.78 -18.55
N SER A 107 6.70 -3.87 -18.12
CA SER A 107 7.73 -3.86 -17.10
C SER A 107 9.04 -3.44 -17.74
N ASP A 108 9.46 -2.19 -17.56
CA ASP A 108 10.84 -1.80 -17.84
C ASP A 108 11.76 -2.49 -16.83
N ALA A 109 12.44 -3.54 -17.31
CA ALA A 109 13.38 -4.36 -16.55
C ALA A 109 14.80 -3.79 -16.64
N PRO A 110 15.62 -3.85 -15.58
CA PRO A 110 17.08 -3.82 -15.70
C PRO A 110 17.68 -5.25 -15.76
N GLY A 111 18.61 -5.50 -16.68
CA GLY A 111 19.53 -6.67 -16.66
C GLY A 111 20.76 -6.44 -15.74
N PRO A 112 21.75 -7.37 -15.59
CA PRO A 112 22.00 -8.64 -16.32
C PRO A 112 22.02 -9.92 -15.43
N GLU A 113 22.10 -11.07 -16.11
CA GLU A 113 21.86 -12.49 -15.82
C GLU A 113 21.91 -13.11 -14.40
N GLU A 114 22.55 -12.54 -13.38
CA GLU A 114 22.35 -12.99 -11.97
C GLU A 114 21.12 -12.31 -11.34
N THR A 115 20.74 -11.17 -11.93
CA THR A 115 19.50 -10.41 -11.73
C THR A 115 18.29 -11.14 -12.34
N VAL A 116 18.50 -12.08 -13.26
CA VAL A 116 17.40 -12.75 -13.97
C VAL A 116 16.71 -13.78 -13.08
N ALA A 117 17.44 -14.62 -12.34
CA ALA A 117 16.82 -15.58 -11.42
C ALA A 117 16.10 -14.86 -10.25
N LYS A 118 16.76 -13.87 -9.63
CA LYS A 118 16.13 -13.02 -8.61
C LYS A 118 14.96 -12.21 -9.17
N GLY A 119 15.09 -11.71 -10.40
CA GLY A 119 14.05 -10.98 -11.11
C GLY A 119 12.85 -11.86 -11.44
N GLN A 120 13.08 -13.12 -11.79
CA GLN A 120 12.05 -14.13 -12.03
C GLN A 120 11.30 -14.49 -10.75
N ASP A 121 12.00 -14.69 -9.63
CA ASP A 121 11.34 -14.96 -8.33
C ASP A 121 10.56 -13.74 -7.84
N VAL A 122 11.08 -12.52 -8.04
CA VAL A 122 10.36 -11.27 -7.75
C VAL A 122 9.12 -11.13 -8.64
N ALA A 123 9.23 -11.44 -9.95
CA ALA A 123 8.09 -11.41 -10.86
C ALA A 123 7.03 -12.45 -10.48
N LEU A 124 7.45 -13.65 -10.07
CA LEU A 124 6.58 -14.71 -9.59
C LEU A 124 5.87 -14.31 -8.29
N LEU A 125 6.59 -13.71 -7.33
CA LEU A 125 6.03 -13.19 -6.10
C LEU A 125 5.01 -12.09 -6.35
N LYS A 126 5.30 -11.16 -7.27
CA LYS A 126 4.34 -10.14 -7.69
C LYS A 126 3.08 -10.80 -8.23
N ARG A 127 3.19 -11.69 -9.21
CA ARG A 127 2.04 -12.44 -9.75
C ARG A 127 1.25 -13.18 -8.67
N ALA A 128 1.92 -13.78 -7.70
CA ALA A 128 1.26 -14.46 -6.58
C ALA A 128 0.50 -13.48 -5.67
N LEU A 129 1.10 -12.34 -5.33
CA LEU A 129 0.44 -11.27 -4.56
C LEU A 129 -0.80 -10.74 -5.26
N ASP A 130 -0.81 -10.75 -6.58
CA ASP A 130 -1.92 -10.22 -7.37
C ASP A 130 -3.07 -11.20 -7.57
N ARG A 131 -2.84 -12.50 -7.34
CA ARG A 131 -3.92 -13.49 -7.23
C ARG A 131 -4.52 -13.54 -5.82
N LEU A 132 -3.95 -12.84 -4.85
CA LEU A 132 -4.55 -12.77 -3.52
C LEU A 132 -5.82 -11.89 -3.51
N PRO A 133 -6.81 -12.25 -2.69
CA PRO A 133 -7.86 -11.33 -2.28
C PRO A 133 -7.28 -9.99 -1.80
N SER A 134 -7.92 -8.89 -2.21
CA SER A 134 -7.44 -7.52 -1.95
C SER A 134 -7.17 -7.22 -0.48
N ASP A 135 -7.98 -7.76 0.44
CA ASP A 135 -7.84 -7.61 1.88
C ASP A 135 -6.60 -8.33 2.43
N LYS A 136 -6.31 -9.54 1.95
CA LYS A 136 -5.10 -10.30 2.29
C LYS A 136 -3.85 -9.64 1.73
N LYS A 137 -3.94 -9.16 0.49
CA LYS A 137 -2.85 -8.43 -0.18
C LYS A 137 -2.50 -7.17 0.58
N GLU A 138 -3.50 -6.32 0.89
CA GLU A 138 -3.32 -5.11 1.70
C GLU A 138 -2.63 -5.41 3.03
N LEU A 139 -3.12 -6.43 3.73
CA LEU A 139 -2.57 -6.81 5.03
C LEU A 139 -1.10 -7.22 4.97
N LEU A 140 -0.69 -7.97 3.94
CA LEU A 140 0.71 -8.33 3.73
C LEU A 140 1.56 -7.11 3.33
N VAL A 141 1.04 -6.21 2.49
CA VAL A 141 1.76 -4.99 2.11
C VAL A 141 2.03 -4.13 3.35
N LEU A 142 1.02 -3.89 4.19
CA LEU A 142 1.19 -3.13 5.43
C LEU A 142 2.19 -3.81 6.38
N ALA A 143 2.01 -5.11 6.64
CA ALA A 143 2.81 -5.83 7.63
C ALA A 143 4.25 -6.14 7.19
N ARG A 144 4.50 -6.38 5.90
CA ARG A 144 5.80 -6.89 5.41
C ARG A 144 6.56 -5.92 4.54
N PHE A 145 5.85 -5.08 3.77
CA PHE A 145 6.49 -4.14 2.85
C PHE A 145 6.63 -2.74 3.46
N GLN A 146 5.70 -2.38 4.36
CA GLN A 146 5.75 -1.13 5.12
C GLN A 146 6.24 -1.31 6.55
N ASP A 147 6.53 -2.55 6.96
CA ASP A 147 7.03 -2.91 8.29
C ASP A 147 6.18 -2.32 9.44
N MET A 148 4.86 -2.19 9.21
CA MET A 148 3.95 -1.66 10.22
C MET A 148 3.76 -2.67 11.34
N LYS A 149 3.76 -2.15 12.58
CA LYS A 149 3.52 -2.99 13.75
C LYS A 149 2.08 -3.50 13.75
N TYR A 150 1.87 -4.70 14.30
CA TYR A 150 0.53 -5.29 14.32
C TYR A 150 -0.46 -4.47 15.15
N GLU A 151 0.01 -3.75 16.17
CA GLU A 151 -0.77 -2.79 16.95
C GLU A 151 -1.29 -1.63 16.09
N GLU A 152 -0.45 -1.13 15.17
CA GLU A 152 -0.82 -0.04 14.26
C GLU A 152 -1.82 -0.53 13.21
N ILE A 153 -1.60 -1.73 12.67
CA ILE A 153 -2.53 -2.38 11.73
C ILE A 153 -3.87 -2.69 12.43
N ALA A 154 -3.85 -3.09 13.70
CA ALA A 154 -5.04 -3.37 14.49
C ALA A 154 -5.87 -2.10 14.67
N SER A 155 -5.22 -0.98 15.03
CA SER A 155 -5.85 0.33 15.12
C SER A 155 -6.43 0.79 13.78
N LEU A 156 -5.67 0.64 12.69
CA LEU A 156 -6.08 0.96 11.31
C LEU A 156 -7.32 0.17 10.86
N LEU A 157 -7.40 -1.11 11.25
CA LEU A 157 -8.48 -2.00 10.82
C LEU A 157 -9.65 -2.08 11.82
N GLY A 158 -9.56 -1.39 12.96
CA GLY A 158 -10.57 -1.43 14.01
C GLY A 158 -10.77 -2.83 14.60
N CYS A 159 -9.70 -3.61 14.77
CA CYS A 159 -9.75 -4.97 15.31
C CYS A 159 -8.68 -5.22 16.38
N GLU A 160 -8.74 -6.38 17.04
CA GLU A 160 -7.71 -6.74 18.02
C GLU A 160 -6.38 -7.15 17.36
N VAL A 161 -5.27 -6.94 18.07
CA VAL A 161 -3.92 -7.35 17.63
C VAL A 161 -3.84 -8.86 17.38
N GLY A 162 -4.55 -9.67 18.19
CA GLY A 162 -4.67 -11.11 17.99
C GLY A 162 -5.32 -11.44 16.65
N THR A 163 -6.35 -10.70 16.25
CA THR A 163 -7.02 -10.85 14.95
C THR A 163 -6.06 -10.52 13.81
N VAL A 164 -5.25 -9.46 13.93
CA VAL A 164 -4.23 -9.11 12.91
C VAL A 164 -3.23 -10.25 12.73
N LYS A 165 -2.68 -10.80 13.83
CA LYS A 165 -1.73 -11.93 13.79
C LYS A 165 -2.29 -13.11 13.00
N VAL A 166 -3.52 -13.52 13.30
CA VAL A 166 -4.18 -14.64 12.62
C VAL A 166 -4.44 -14.33 11.15
N ARG A 167 -4.90 -13.11 10.83
CA ARG A 167 -5.17 -12.70 9.44
C ARG A 167 -3.89 -12.63 8.62
N VAL A 168 -2.78 -12.10 9.16
CA VAL A 168 -1.48 -12.05 8.50
C VAL A 168 -0.97 -13.47 8.22
N PHE A 169 -1.07 -14.37 9.21
CA PHE A 169 -0.68 -15.76 9.03
C PHE A 169 -1.48 -16.43 7.90
N ARG A 170 -2.81 -16.26 7.89
CA ARG A 170 -3.67 -16.81 6.83
C ARG A 170 -3.37 -16.20 5.46
N ALA A 171 -3.08 -14.91 5.39
CA ALA A 171 -2.69 -14.24 4.15
C ALA A 171 -1.35 -14.78 3.63
N MET A 172 -0.38 -15.02 4.51
CA MET A 172 0.91 -15.59 4.15
C MET A 172 0.79 -17.03 3.62
N ARG A 173 -0.06 -17.86 4.25
CA ARG A 173 -0.33 -19.22 3.77
C ARG A 173 -0.98 -19.23 2.39
N ALA A 174 -1.96 -18.37 2.17
CA ALA A 174 -2.57 -18.22 0.84
C ALA A 174 -1.55 -17.76 -0.21
N LEU A 175 -0.62 -16.85 0.14
CA LEU A 175 0.43 -16.41 -0.77
C LEU A 175 1.38 -17.56 -1.13
N GLU A 176 1.78 -18.35 -0.14
CA GLU A 176 2.64 -19.53 -0.30
C GLU A 176 2.00 -20.57 -1.24
N GLU A 177 0.73 -20.90 -1.03
CA GLU A 177 -0.04 -21.82 -1.89
C GLU A 177 -0.11 -21.34 -3.35
N ILE A 178 -0.42 -20.07 -3.56
CA ILE A 178 -0.48 -19.46 -4.90
C ILE A 178 0.91 -19.45 -5.55
N TYR A 179 1.94 -19.07 -4.79
CA TYR A 179 3.32 -19.04 -5.28
C TYR A 179 3.79 -20.41 -5.73
N HIS A 180 3.52 -21.47 -4.94
CA HIS A 180 3.89 -22.84 -5.30
C HIS A 180 3.13 -23.34 -6.52
N THR A 181 1.84 -23.01 -6.65
CA THR A 181 1.04 -23.35 -7.83
C THR A 181 1.65 -22.71 -9.09
N LEU A 182 1.92 -21.41 -9.06
CA LEU A 182 2.55 -20.68 -10.16
C LEU A 182 3.97 -21.16 -10.48
N SER A 183 4.73 -21.56 -9.46
CA SER A 183 6.09 -22.10 -9.64
C SER A 183 6.06 -23.45 -10.37
N LYS A 184 5.10 -24.33 -10.04
CA LYS A 184 4.91 -25.62 -10.71
C LYS A 184 4.49 -25.47 -12.16
N GLU A 185 3.57 -24.53 -12.45
CA GLU A 185 3.15 -24.17 -13.82
C GLU A 185 4.32 -23.68 -14.70
N ARG A 186 5.38 -23.12 -14.09
CA ARG A 186 6.59 -22.67 -14.80
C ARG A 186 7.53 -23.82 -15.16
N THR A 187 7.56 -24.87 -14.35
CA THR A 187 8.49 -26.01 -14.49
C THR A 187 7.93 -27.16 -15.31
N ALA A 188 6.63 -27.15 -15.59
CA ALA A 188 5.94 -28.12 -16.44
C ALA A 188 5.93 -27.66 -17.90
#